data_AF-J0NFC7-F1
#
_entry.id   AF-J0NFC7-F1
#
_cell.length_a   1.000
_cell.length_b   1.000
_cell.length_c   1.000
_cell.angle_alpha   90.00
_cell.angle_beta   90.00
_cell.angle_gamma   90.00
#
_symmetry.space_group_name_H-M   'P 1'
#
loop_
_entity.id
_entity.type
_entity.pdbx_description
1 polymer ?
#
loop_
_entity_poly.entity_id
_entity_poly.type
_entity_poly.pdbx_seq_one_letter_code
_entity_poly.pdbx_strand_id
1 'polypeptide(L)'
;MATPKSSDIIERTYLQYCDAIDKSFASTGIKLRIQKNNTEWRFNNNVELSVGNADITVSLFIRSPRMTKLRLEEEAIGLTSYDEILEDD
;
A
#
# COMPACT_ATOMS: atom_id res chain seq x y z
N MET A 1 27.11 9.97 19.52
CA MET A 1 26.17 9.94 18.38
C MET A 1 24.79 10.28 18.93
N ALA A 2 24.11 11.31 18.41
CA ALA A 2 22.74 11.61 18.83
C ALA A 2 21.79 10.57 18.21
N THR A 3 20.94 9.96 19.01
CA THR A 3 19.85 9.12 18.50
C THR A 3 18.94 9.96 17.61
N PRO A 4 18.69 9.55 16.36
CA PRO A 4 17.78 10.28 15.49
C PRO A 4 16.39 10.33 16.12
N LYS A 5 15.70 11.47 15.97
CA LYS A 5 14.32 11.60 16.45
C LYS A 5 13.45 10.62 15.67
N SER A 6 12.46 10.03 16.35
CA SER A 6 11.53 9.07 15.73
C SER A 6 10.91 9.62 14.44
N SER A 7 10.57 10.91 14.40
CA SER A 7 10.04 11.59 13.20
C SER A 7 10.98 11.50 11.99
N ASP A 8 12.30 11.66 12.21
CA ASP A 8 13.29 11.66 11.14
C ASP A 8 13.46 10.27 10.54
N ILE A 9 13.29 9.23 11.38
CA ILE A 9 13.30 7.83 10.94
C ILE A 9 12.07 7.56 10.07
N ILE A 10 10.88 7.96 10.55
CA ILE A 10 9.61 7.77 9.82
C ILE A 10 9.64 8.49 8.46
N GLU A 11 10.10 9.75 8.42
CA GLU A 11 10.20 10.50 7.16
C GLU A 11 11.18 9.84 6.18
N ARG A 12 12.35 9.38 6.66
CA ARG A 12 13.31 8.67 5.82
C ARG A 12 12.74 7.37 5.27
N THR A 13 12.08 6.57 6.11
CA THR A 13 11.45 5.32 5.69
C THR A 13 10.34 5.57 4.68
N TYR A 14 9.51 6.59 4.89
CA TYR A 14 8.50 7.03 3.92
C TYR A 14 9.12 7.34 2.55
N LEU A 15 10.18 8.16 2.52
CA LEU A 15 10.86 8.51 1.26
C LEU A 15 11.52 7.30 0.59
N GLN A 16 12.12 6.40 1.37
CA GLN A 16 12.71 5.16 0.87
C GLN A 16 11.67 4.26 0.19
N TYR A 17 10.48 4.12 0.77
CA TYR A 17 9.40 3.33 0.16
C TYR A 17 8.87 3.98 -1.12
N CYS A 18 8.67 5.30 -1.12
CA CYS A 18 8.27 6.02 -2.33
C CYS A 18 9.27 5.84 -3.47
N ASP A 19 10.56 5.98 -3.20
CA ASP A 19 11.63 5.79 -4.18
C ASP A 19 11.71 4.33 -4.68
N ALA A 20 11.55 3.35 -3.79
CA ALA A 20 11.53 1.93 -4.16
C ALA A 20 10.36 1.59 -5.09
N ILE A 21 9.16 2.14 -4.83
CA ILE A 21 7.98 1.95 -5.67
C ILE A 21 8.17 2.64 -7.02
N ASP A 22 8.63 3.91 -7.03
CA ASP A 22 8.89 4.63 -8.28
C ASP A 22 9.89 3.85 -9.16
N LYS A 23 10.98 3.34 -8.59
CA LYS A 23 11.98 2.55 -9.31
C LYS A 23 11.42 1.22 -9.83
N SER A 24 10.63 0.52 -9.02
CA SER A 24 10.10 -0.80 -9.38
C SER A 24 9.02 -0.72 -10.47
N PHE A 25 8.28 0.39 -10.53
CA PHE A 25 7.13 0.53 -11.41
C PHE A 25 7.22 1.71 -12.39
N ALA A 26 8.43 2.21 -12.66
CA ALA A 26 8.67 3.38 -13.52
C ALA A 26 7.99 3.31 -14.90
N SER A 27 7.79 2.10 -15.44
CA SER A 27 7.17 1.87 -16.76
C SER A 27 5.69 1.49 -16.72
N THR A 28 5.12 1.22 -15.53
CA THR A 28 3.78 0.60 -15.38
C THR A 28 2.87 1.30 -14.38
N GLY A 29 3.41 2.16 -13.52
CA GLY A 29 2.67 2.94 -12.53
C GLY A 29 2.55 4.41 -12.92
N ILE A 30 1.33 4.93 -12.89
CA ILE A 30 1.06 6.37 -12.97
C ILE A 30 1.01 6.92 -11.55
N LYS A 31 1.85 7.91 -11.25
CA LYS A 31 1.81 8.63 -9.98
C LYS A 31 0.62 9.58 -9.98
N LEU A 32 -0.39 9.28 -9.17
CA LEU A 32 -1.67 10.01 -9.14
C LEU A 32 -1.60 11.26 -8.27
N ARG A 33 -0.96 11.15 -7.11
CA ARG A 33 -0.95 12.22 -6.11
C ARG A 33 0.34 12.21 -5.32
N ILE A 34 0.91 13.40 -5.13
CA ILE A 34 2.02 13.64 -4.21
C ILE A 34 1.55 14.74 -3.26
N GLN A 35 1.23 14.36 -2.03
CA GLN A 35 1.06 15.29 -0.92
C GLN A 35 2.28 15.21 -0.02
N LYS A 36 2.45 16.22 0.84
CA LYS A 36 3.58 16.33 1.77
C LYS A 36 3.86 15.02 2.53
N ASN A 37 2.83 14.27 2.83
CA ASN A 37 2.87 13.07 3.66
C ASN A 37 2.07 11.89 3.07
N ASN A 38 1.74 11.90 1.78
CA ASN A 38 1.06 10.77 1.14
C ASN A 38 1.39 10.74 -0.35
N THR A 39 1.80 9.59 -0.85
CA THR A 39 2.06 9.36 -2.28
C THR A 39 1.21 8.21 -2.77
N GLU A 40 0.56 8.39 -3.91
CA GLU A 40 -0.38 7.44 -4.49
C GLU A 40 -0.01 7.13 -5.95
N TRP A 41 -0.09 5.85 -6.31
CA TRP A 41 0.15 5.31 -7.64
C TRP A 41 -1.06 4.49 -8.09
N ARG A 42 -1.33 4.48 -9.39
CA ARG A 42 -2.25 3.55 -10.04
C ARG A 42 -1.54 2.83 -11.17
N PHE A 43 -1.67 1.51 -11.20
CA PHE A 43 -1.05 0.65 -12.20
C PHE A 43 -2.02 0.31 -13.34
N ASN A 44 -1.49 -0.24 -14.43
CA ASN A 44 -2.26 -0.60 -15.62
C ASN A 44 -3.39 -1.63 -15.35
N ASN A 45 -3.27 -2.43 -14.31
CA ASN A 45 -4.32 -3.38 -13.88
C ASN A 45 -5.38 -2.73 -12.96
N ASN A 46 -5.41 -1.40 -12.87
CA ASN A 46 -6.25 -0.59 -12.01
C ASN A 46 -6.05 -0.81 -10.50
N VAL A 47 -5.00 -1.51 -10.09
CA VAL A 47 -4.60 -1.52 -8.67
C VAL A 47 -4.03 -0.15 -8.31
N GLU A 48 -4.39 0.33 -7.13
CA GLU A 48 -3.84 1.54 -6.52
C GLU A 48 -2.99 1.16 -5.31
N LEU A 49 -1.91 1.90 -5.12
CA LEU A 49 -1.03 1.82 -3.98
C LEU A 49 -0.89 3.21 -3.38
N SER A 50 -0.93 3.33 -2.06
CA SER A 50 -0.55 4.58 -1.41
C SER A 50 0.36 4.33 -0.22
N VAL A 51 1.40 5.14 -0.09
CA VAL A 51 2.27 5.21 1.08
C VAL A 51 2.00 6.52 1.81
N GLY A 52 1.65 6.45 3.09
CA GLY A 52 1.37 7.62 3.93
C GLY A 52 2.36 7.74 5.09
N ASN A 53 2.77 8.96 5.41
CA ASN A 53 3.53 9.33 6.60
C ASN A 53 2.59 10.01 7.61
N ALA A 54 2.40 9.38 8.77
CA ALA A 54 1.54 9.90 9.84
C ALA A 54 2.35 10.44 11.04
N ASP A 55 3.62 10.82 10.83
CA ASP A 55 4.61 11.28 11.82
C ASP A 55 5.04 10.23 12.87
N ILE A 56 4.15 9.31 13.23
CA ILE A 56 4.37 8.20 14.17
C ILE A 56 4.52 6.84 13.48
N THR A 57 4.05 6.73 12.24
CA THR A 57 4.08 5.48 11.46
C THR A 57 4.11 5.75 9.96
N VAL A 58 4.58 4.76 9.20
CA VAL A 58 4.43 4.68 7.76
C VAL A 58 3.32 3.68 7.45
N SER A 59 2.34 4.09 6.65
CA SER A 59 1.20 3.25 6.25
C SER A 59 1.30 2.86 4.78
N LEU A 60 0.85 1.65 4.46
CA LEU A 60 0.75 1.13 3.10
C LEU A 60 -0.69 0.69 2.84
N PHE A 61 -1.30 1.20 1.78
CA PHE A 61 -2.63 0.77 1.34
C PHE A 61 -2.58 0.23 -0.07
N ILE A 62 -3.21 -0.92 -0.29
CA ILE A 62 -3.40 -1.54 -1.60
C ILE A 62 -4.90 -1.58 -1.88
N ARG A 63 -5.35 -0.99 -2.98
CA ARG A 63 -6.74 -1.06 -3.42
C ARG A 63 -6.80 -1.74 -4.77
N SER A 64 -7.52 -2.85 -4.85
CA SER A 64 -7.73 -3.56 -6.11
C SER A 64 -9.21 -3.56 -6.45
N PRO A 65 -9.61 -3.10 -7.65
CA PRO A 65 -11.00 -3.20 -8.11
C PRO A 65 -11.49 -4.65 -8.13
N ARG A 66 -10.58 -5.58 -8.45
CA ARG A 66 -10.87 -7.01 -8.48
C ARG A 66 -11.03 -7.59 -7.08
N MET A 67 -10.26 -7.13 -6.08
CA MET A 67 -10.44 -7.58 -4.68
C MET A 67 -11.77 -7.12 -4.11
N THR A 68 -12.21 -5.89 -4.40
CA THR A 68 -13.53 -5.42 -3.97
C THR A 68 -14.65 -6.23 -4.63
N LYS A 69 -14.52 -6.52 -5.92
CA LYS A 69 -15.50 -7.34 -6.65
C LYS A 69 -15.51 -8.79 -6.18
N LEU A 70 -14.33 -9.42 -6.04
CA LEU A 70 -14.18 -10.79 -5.55
C LEU A 70 -14.79 -10.92 -4.16
N ARG A 71 -14.51 -9.99 -3.25
CA ARG A 71 -15.09 -10.02 -1.91
C ARG A 71 -16.62 -9.94 -1.93
N LEU A 72 -17.20 -9.11 -2.80
CA LEU A 72 -18.66 -9.05 -2.98
C LEU A 72 -19.23 -10.34 -3.56
N GLU A 73 -18.51 -10.98 -4.49
CA GLU A 73 -18.90 -12.27 -5.08
C GLU A 73 -18.78 -13.40 -4.05
N GLU A 74 -17.72 -13.42 -3.25
CA GLU A 74 -17.46 -14.37 -2.16
C GLU A 74 -18.50 -14.25 -1.05
N GLU A 75 -18.78 -13.04 -0.56
CA GLU A 75 -19.86 -12.78 0.39
C GLU A 75 -21.22 -13.22 -0.16
N ALA A 76 -21.49 -13.02 -1.46
CA ALA A 76 -22.73 -13.45 -2.11
C ALA A 76 -22.87 -14.98 -2.22
N ILE A 77 -21.75 -15.73 -2.23
CA ILE A 77 -21.75 -17.21 -2.20
C ILE A 77 -21.46 -17.77 -0.81
N GLY A 78 -21.47 -16.93 0.23
CA GLY A 78 -21.30 -17.34 1.63
C GLY A 78 -19.86 -17.55 2.09
N LEU A 79 -18.86 -17.23 1.26
CA LEU A 79 -17.44 -17.23 1.64
C LEU A 79 -17.13 -15.93 2.39
N THR A 80 -17.30 -15.97 3.71
CA THR A 80 -17.10 -14.82 4.60
C THR A 80 -15.79 -14.88 5.39
N SER A 81 -15.04 -15.99 5.29
CA SER A 81 -13.78 -16.21 5.98
C SER A 81 -12.77 -16.90 5.07
N TYR A 82 -11.54 -16.38 5.05
CA TYR A 82 -10.38 -17.01 4.42
C TYR A 82 -9.55 -17.85 5.42
N ASP A 83 -9.85 -17.75 6.72
CA ASP A 83 -9.16 -18.50 7.77
C ASP A 83 -9.40 -20.02 7.65
N GLU A 84 -10.45 -20.42 6.93
CA GLU A 84 -10.77 -21.83 6.63
C GLU A 84 -10.03 -22.37 5.39
N ILE A 85 -9.31 -21.52 4.64
CA ILE A 85 -8.69 -21.88 3.33
C ILE A 85 -7.16 -22.06 3.46
N LEU A 86 -6.56 -21.60 4.55
CA LEU A 86 -5.17 -21.91 4.85
C LEU A 86 -5.12 -23.28 5.53
N GLU A 87 -4.76 -24.32 4.79
CA GLU A 87 -4.34 -25.59 5.38
C GLU A 87 -3.16 -25.31 6.33
N ASP A 88 -3.32 -25.69 7.60
CA ASP A 88 -2.22 -25.73 8.57
C ASP A 88 -1.16 -26.71 8.07
N ASP A 89 0.04 -26.21 7.74
CA ASP A 89 1.25 -27.02 7.52
C ASP A 89 1.73 -27.68 8.84
#